data_AF-A0A7K4K9U9-F1
#
_entry.id   AF-A0A7K4K9U9-F1
#
_cell.length_a   1.000
_cell.length_b   1.000
_cell.length_c   1.000
_cell.angle_alpha   90.00
_cell.angle_beta   90.00
_cell.angle_gamma   90.00
#
_symmetry.space_group_name_H-M   'P 1'
#
loop_
_entity.id
_entity.type
_entity.pdbx_description
1 polymer ?
#
loop_
_entity_poly.entity_id
_entity_poly.type
_entity_poly.pdbx_seq_one_letter_code
_entity_poly.pdbx_strand_id
1 'polypeptide(L)'
;PRPQGIVDEVRQSSQLMLTQLIQQLRSNIQLPACLRVIGYLRRMDVFTEAELRIKFLQVRDAWLRSIQASIPDEDPYFHITKTVEACRVHLFDVVTQYRAIFSDEEPLLPADGQPLHEGAIFHGWVLQKVSEFLRVLEGDLRRGAGGRLDSLLGQCMYFGLSFSRVGADFRGQLAPIFQRVALAAFRQAVEEAVEKFQEEMNSYTLISAPAALGSGAAAVAAPGALQPPMVLLDFPPLACFLNNLLVAFNDLRLCCPVALAQDVTAGLEDALGRVR
;
A
#
# COMPACT_ATOMS: atom_id res chain seq x y z
N PRO A 1 1.09 -58.89 -22.75
CA PRO A 1 2.10 -58.25 -21.85
C PRO A 1 2.69 -56.93 -22.39
N ARG A 2 3.16 -56.84 -23.65
CA ARG A 2 3.79 -55.62 -24.20
C ARG A 2 2.88 -54.38 -24.39
N PRO A 3 1.61 -54.48 -24.83
CA PRO A 3 0.80 -53.28 -25.06
C PRO A 3 0.40 -52.55 -23.78
N GLN A 4 0.26 -53.26 -22.66
CA GLN A 4 0.00 -52.63 -21.34
C GLN A 4 1.21 -51.79 -20.87
N GLY A 5 2.43 -52.31 -21.02
CA GLY A 5 3.65 -51.56 -20.67
C GLY A 5 3.82 -50.27 -21.49
N ILE A 6 3.51 -50.30 -22.79
CA ILE A 6 3.58 -49.10 -23.66
C ILE A 6 2.52 -48.06 -23.24
N VAL A 7 1.30 -48.49 -22.90
CA VAL A 7 0.25 -47.58 -22.43
C VAL A 7 0.65 -46.92 -21.11
N ASP A 8 1.26 -47.68 -20.20
CA ASP A 8 1.74 -47.14 -18.92
C ASP A 8 2.91 -46.16 -19.11
N GLU A 9 3.85 -46.45 -20.01
CA GLU A 9 4.95 -45.53 -20.36
C GLU A 9 4.42 -44.22 -20.99
N VAL A 10 3.45 -44.29 -21.91
CA VAL A 10 2.84 -43.11 -22.52
C VAL A 10 2.10 -42.26 -21.47
N ARG A 11 1.36 -42.92 -20.56
CA ARG A 11 0.69 -42.22 -19.45
C ARG A 11 1.69 -41.54 -18.54
N GLN A 12 2.78 -42.21 -18.17
CA GLN A 12 3.83 -41.65 -17.32
C GLN A 12 4.51 -40.46 -17.99
N SER A 13 4.82 -40.55 -19.28
CA SER A 13 5.38 -39.45 -20.06
C SER A 13 4.45 -38.24 -20.12
N SER A 14 3.15 -38.45 -20.35
CA SER A 14 2.14 -37.39 -20.33
C SER A 14 2.03 -36.69 -18.98
N GLN A 15 2.04 -37.44 -17.87
CA GLN A 15 2.03 -36.88 -16.52
C GLN A 15 3.28 -36.06 -16.20
N LEU A 16 4.45 -36.52 -16.66
CA LEU A 16 5.70 -35.76 -16.53
C LEU A 16 5.65 -34.45 -17.31
N MET A 17 5.16 -34.48 -18.56
CA MET A 17 4.98 -33.28 -19.39
C MET A 17 4.02 -32.27 -18.72
N LEU A 18 2.88 -32.75 -18.21
CA LEU A 18 1.92 -31.92 -17.48
C LEU A 18 2.58 -31.22 -16.29
N THR A 19 3.34 -31.98 -15.49
CA THR A 19 4.04 -31.47 -14.31
C THR A 19 5.07 -30.41 -14.69
N GLN A 20 5.86 -30.64 -15.75
CA GLN A 20 6.85 -29.69 -16.24
C GLN A 20 6.21 -28.40 -16.76
N LEU A 21 5.11 -28.49 -17.52
CA LEU A 21 4.37 -27.33 -18.02
C LEU A 21 3.80 -26.49 -16.87
N ILE A 22 3.18 -27.13 -15.88
CA ILE A 22 2.69 -26.44 -14.68
C ILE A 22 3.85 -25.78 -13.92
N GLN A 23 5.00 -26.44 -13.82
CA GLN A 23 6.17 -25.89 -13.14
C GLN A 23 6.72 -24.64 -13.86
N GLN A 24 6.67 -24.59 -15.19
CA GLN A 24 7.05 -23.37 -15.94
C GLN A 24 6.15 -22.19 -15.61
N LEU A 25 4.84 -22.42 -15.41
CA LEU A 25 3.90 -21.38 -14.99
C LEU A 25 4.17 -20.86 -13.55
N ARG A 26 4.92 -21.61 -12.73
CA ARG A 26 5.37 -21.20 -11.38
C ARG A 26 6.63 -20.33 -11.36
N SER A 27 7.02 -19.76 -12.50
CA SER A 27 8.22 -18.94 -12.63
C SER A 27 7.90 -17.54 -13.15
N ASN A 28 8.91 -16.67 -13.29
CA ASN A 28 8.76 -15.37 -13.95
C ASN A 28 8.65 -15.53 -15.49
N ILE A 29 7.60 -16.22 -15.93
CA ILE A 29 7.37 -16.55 -17.33
C ILE A 29 6.84 -15.33 -18.10
N GLN A 30 7.44 -15.06 -19.26
CA GLN A 30 7.01 -13.98 -20.16
C GLN A 30 5.78 -14.39 -20.98
N LEU A 31 4.98 -13.41 -21.39
CA LEU A 31 3.71 -13.64 -22.09
C LEU A 31 3.82 -14.63 -23.29
N PRO A 32 4.79 -14.51 -24.22
CA PRO A 32 4.89 -15.44 -25.35
C PRO A 32 5.15 -16.89 -24.91
N ALA A 33 5.97 -17.10 -23.87
CA ALA A 33 6.20 -18.43 -23.32
C ALA A 33 4.97 -18.96 -22.60
N CYS A 34 4.27 -18.10 -21.86
CA CYS A 34 3.03 -18.42 -21.17
C CYS A 34 1.94 -18.91 -22.13
N LEU A 35 1.74 -18.20 -23.25
CA LEU A 35 0.83 -18.60 -24.33
C LEU A 35 1.18 -19.96 -24.92
N ARG A 36 2.47 -20.25 -25.14
CA ARG A 36 2.91 -21.57 -25.63
C ARG A 36 2.61 -22.68 -24.62
N VAL A 37 2.91 -22.47 -23.34
CA VAL A 37 2.66 -23.47 -22.28
C VAL A 37 1.17 -23.78 -22.16
N ILE A 38 0.33 -22.74 -22.16
CA ILE A 38 -1.13 -22.93 -22.14
C ILE A 38 -1.62 -23.60 -23.43
N GLY A 39 -1.06 -23.25 -24.59
CA GLY A 39 -1.35 -23.92 -25.85
C GLY A 39 -1.05 -25.42 -25.82
N TYR A 40 0.05 -25.84 -25.17
CA TYR A 40 0.34 -27.25 -24.95
C TYR A 40 -0.64 -27.90 -23.97
N LEU A 41 -0.97 -27.24 -22.86
CA LEU A 41 -1.95 -27.75 -21.89
C LEU A 41 -3.34 -27.96 -22.52
N ARG A 42 -3.80 -27.05 -23.39
CA ARG A 42 -5.04 -27.22 -24.16
C ARG A 42 -4.98 -28.44 -25.08
N ARG A 43 -3.85 -28.68 -25.77
CA ARG A 43 -3.68 -29.85 -26.67
C ARG A 43 -3.60 -31.18 -25.94
N MET A 44 -3.20 -31.18 -24.67
CA MET A 44 -3.18 -32.39 -23.85
C MET A 44 -4.59 -32.83 -23.44
N ASP A 45 -5.60 -31.95 -23.55
CA ASP A 45 -7.01 -32.22 -23.28
C ASP A 45 -7.27 -32.83 -21.88
N VAL A 46 -6.47 -32.40 -20.90
CA VAL A 46 -6.56 -32.84 -19.49
C VAL A 46 -7.48 -31.93 -18.66
N PHE A 47 -7.70 -30.69 -19.11
CA PHE A 47 -8.52 -29.70 -18.42
C PHE A 47 -9.56 -29.14 -19.38
N THR A 48 -10.78 -28.95 -18.88
CA THR A 48 -11.74 -28.02 -19.49
C THR A 48 -11.21 -26.59 -19.46
N GLU A 49 -11.78 -25.69 -20.27
CA GLU A 49 -11.33 -24.29 -20.31
C GLU A 49 -11.53 -23.59 -18.94
N ALA A 50 -12.62 -23.89 -18.24
CA ALA A 50 -12.86 -23.39 -16.88
C ALA A 50 -11.84 -23.92 -15.86
N GLU A 51 -11.52 -25.22 -15.90
CA GLU A 51 -10.48 -25.80 -15.04
C GLU A 51 -9.09 -25.22 -15.35
N LEU A 52 -8.80 -24.97 -16.63
CA LEU A 52 -7.53 -24.38 -17.04
C LEU A 52 -7.37 -22.94 -16.54
N ARG A 53 -8.43 -22.13 -16.56
CA ARG A 53 -8.47 -20.79 -15.96
C ARG A 53 -8.17 -20.83 -14.46
N ILE A 54 -8.87 -21.70 -13.73
CA ILE A 54 -8.67 -21.87 -12.28
C ILE A 54 -7.24 -22.34 -12.02
N LYS A 55 -6.77 -23.34 -12.77
CA LYS A 55 -5.42 -23.90 -12.62
C LYS A 55 -4.36 -22.84 -12.89
N PHE A 56 -4.53 -22.04 -13.93
CA PHE A 56 -3.64 -20.91 -14.23
C PHE A 56 -3.58 -19.94 -13.05
N LEU A 57 -4.72 -19.44 -12.58
CA LEU A 57 -4.75 -18.49 -11.46
C LEU A 57 -4.13 -19.08 -10.19
N GLN A 58 -4.43 -20.34 -9.84
CA GLN A 58 -3.82 -21.02 -8.69
C GLN A 58 -2.29 -21.08 -8.79
N VAL A 59 -1.79 -21.43 -9.97
CA VAL A 59 -0.35 -21.61 -10.20
C VAL A 59 0.38 -20.27 -10.19
N ARG A 60 -0.21 -19.23 -10.80
CA ARG A 60 0.34 -17.87 -10.78
C ARG A 60 0.24 -17.24 -9.39
N ASP A 61 -0.83 -17.49 -8.65
CA ASP A 61 -1.01 -17.05 -7.26
C ASP A 61 0.06 -17.66 -6.33
N ALA A 62 0.31 -18.96 -6.46
CA ALA A 62 1.37 -19.62 -5.68
C ALA A 62 2.76 -19.02 -5.97
N TRP A 63 3.04 -18.72 -7.25
CA TRP A 63 4.28 -18.03 -7.62
C TRP A 63 4.35 -16.62 -7.04
N LEU A 64 3.29 -15.82 -7.16
CA LEU A 64 3.25 -14.47 -6.61
C LEU A 64 3.46 -14.46 -5.09
N ARG A 65 2.80 -15.38 -4.37
CA ARG A 65 2.99 -15.55 -2.92
C ARG A 65 4.44 -15.90 -2.57
N SER A 66 5.12 -16.70 -3.40
CA SER A 66 6.54 -17.00 -3.18
C SER A 66 7.44 -15.79 -3.35
N ILE A 67 7.10 -14.88 -4.28
CA ILE A 67 7.81 -13.60 -4.45
C ILE A 67 7.57 -12.70 -3.24
N GLN A 68 6.31 -12.56 -2.81
CA GLN A 68 5.95 -11.76 -1.63
C GLN A 68 6.61 -12.30 -0.35
N ALA A 69 6.63 -13.62 -0.16
CA ALA A 69 7.28 -14.26 0.99
C ALA A 69 8.81 -14.10 0.99
N SER A 70 9.42 -13.72 -0.14
CA SER A 70 10.86 -13.43 -0.21
C SER A 70 11.22 -11.99 0.17
N ILE A 71 10.22 -11.13 0.38
CA ILE A 71 10.44 -9.74 0.78
C ILE A 71 10.78 -9.71 2.28
N PRO A 72 11.92 -9.13 2.67
CA PRO A 72 12.29 -8.94 4.07
C PRO A 72 11.23 -8.14 4.85
N ASP A 73 10.86 -8.62 6.04
CA ASP A 73 9.76 -8.10 6.88
C ASP A 73 10.29 -7.41 8.16
N GLU A 74 11.59 -7.17 8.27
CA GLU A 74 12.21 -6.59 9.46
C GLU A 74 11.93 -5.09 9.58
N ASP A 75 12.08 -4.34 8.48
CA ASP A 75 11.77 -2.92 8.41
C ASP A 75 10.42 -2.71 7.71
N PRO A 76 9.37 -2.23 8.41
CA PRO A 76 8.04 -2.07 7.85
C PRO A 76 8.00 -1.16 6.61
N TYR A 77 8.82 -0.10 6.58
CA TYR A 77 8.88 0.83 5.44
C TYR A 77 9.50 0.17 4.21
N PHE A 78 10.60 -0.55 4.38
CA PHE A 78 11.23 -1.34 3.33
C PHE A 78 10.30 -2.43 2.82
N HIS A 79 9.69 -3.20 3.73
CA HIS A 79 8.76 -4.28 3.41
C HIS A 79 7.60 -3.77 2.54
N ILE A 80 6.92 -2.70 2.96
CA ILE A 80 5.78 -2.20 2.20
C ILE A 80 6.19 -1.59 0.86
N THR A 81 7.31 -0.86 0.80
CA THR A 81 7.80 -0.27 -0.46
C THR A 81 8.09 -1.37 -1.49
N LYS A 82 8.75 -2.45 -1.04
CA LYS A 82 9.04 -3.61 -1.90
C LYS A 82 7.79 -4.39 -2.25
N THR A 83 6.84 -4.51 -1.34
CA THR A 83 5.54 -5.13 -1.59
C THR A 83 4.74 -4.36 -2.63
N VAL A 84 4.68 -3.03 -2.56
CA VAL A 84 4.02 -2.19 -3.58
C VAL A 84 4.66 -2.40 -4.95
N GLU A 85 5.99 -2.38 -5.03
CA GLU A 85 6.73 -2.59 -6.28
C GLU A 85 6.46 -3.97 -6.87
N ALA A 86 6.62 -5.03 -6.07
CA ALA A 86 6.43 -6.42 -6.50
C ALA A 86 4.97 -6.70 -6.91
N CYS A 87 4.00 -6.24 -6.11
CA CYS A 87 2.57 -6.37 -6.43
C CYS A 87 2.25 -5.65 -7.74
N ARG A 88 2.68 -4.40 -7.90
CA ARG A 88 2.38 -3.61 -9.10
C ARG A 88 2.90 -4.28 -10.38
N VAL A 89 4.13 -4.79 -10.37
CA VAL A 89 4.71 -5.44 -11.54
C VAL A 89 4.07 -6.82 -11.76
N HIS A 90 4.13 -7.70 -10.77
CA HIS A 90 3.79 -9.10 -10.97
C HIS A 90 2.29 -9.37 -11.04
N LEU A 91 1.45 -8.64 -10.29
CA LEU A 91 0.00 -8.77 -10.48
C LEU A 91 -0.41 -8.26 -11.85
N PHE A 92 0.18 -7.16 -12.33
CA PHE A 92 -0.14 -6.63 -13.66
C PHE A 92 0.25 -7.61 -14.76
N ASP A 93 1.40 -8.28 -14.63
CA ASP A 93 1.81 -9.34 -15.54
C ASP A 93 0.82 -10.50 -15.55
N VAL A 94 0.39 -10.98 -14.38
CA VAL A 94 -0.58 -12.09 -14.28
C VAL A 94 -1.92 -11.70 -14.89
N VAL A 95 -2.40 -10.48 -14.63
CA VAL A 95 -3.63 -9.94 -15.23
C VAL A 95 -3.52 -9.85 -16.75
N THR A 96 -2.41 -9.32 -17.25
CA THR A 96 -2.16 -9.19 -18.70
C THR A 96 -2.08 -10.56 -19.37
N GLN A 97 -1.39 -11.51 -18.73
CA GLN A 97 -1.31 -12.89 -19.20
C GLN A 97 -2.70 -13.53 -19.24
N TYR A 98 -3.47 -13.44 -18.16
CA TYR A 98 -4.81 -14.02 -18.09
C TYR A 98 -5.68 -13.53 -19.25
N ARG A 99 -5.78 -12.21 -19.43
CA ARG A 99 -6.60 -11.60 -20.48
C ARG A 99 -6.16 -12.01 -21.89
N ALA A 100 -4.86 -12.07 -22.13
CA ALA A 100 -4.32 -12.48 -23.42
C ALA A 100 -4.54 -13.98 -23.71
N ILE A 101 -4.62 -14.82 -22.68
CA ILE A 101 -4.78 -16.27 -22.82
C ILE A 101 -6.26 -16.65 -22.97
N PHE A 102 -7.13 -16.04 -22.17
CA PHE A 102 -8.52 -16.46 -21.99
C PHE A 102 -9.53 -15.53 -22.65
N SER A 103 -9.07 -14.45 -23.31
CA SER A 103 -9.87 -13.50 -24.07
C SER A 103 -11.18 -13.15 -23.35
N ASP A 104 -11.09 -12.41 -22.25
CA ASP A 104 -12.27 -11.80 -21.63
C ASP A 104 -12.73 -10.63 -22.54
N GLU A 105 -13.19 -10.93 -23.76
CA GLU A 105 -14.13 -10.04 -24.44
C GLU A 105 -15.44 -10.22 -23.71
N GLU A 106 -15.69 -9.33 -22.77
CA GLU A 106 -16.97 -9.13 -22.11
C GLU A 106 -18.04 -9.08 -23.20
N PRO A 107 -18.90 -10.12 -23.35
CA PRO A 107 -19.88 -10.10 -24.40
C PRO A 107 -20.82 -8.94 -24.09
N LEU A 108 -20.89 -7.96 -25.00
CA LEU A 108 -21.76 -6.78 -24.88
C LEU A 108 -23.25 -7.14 -24.75
N LEU A 109 -23.59 -8.43 -24.86
CA LEU A 109 -24.91 -8.98 -24.63
C LEU A 109 -24.77 -10.27 -23.79
N PRO A 110 -25.53 -10.42 -22.69
CA PRO A 110 -25.62 -11.70 -22.00
C PRO A 110 -26.30 -12.70 -22.95
N ALA A 111 -25.50 -13.49 -23.65
CA ALA A 111 -25.99 -14.70 -24.30
C ALA A 111 -26.44 -15.66 -23.20
N ASP A 112 -27.66 -16.18 -23.36
CA ASP A 112 -28.40 -16.96 -22.38
C ASP A 112 -27.52 -18.04 -21.71
N GLY A 113 -27.32 -17.89 -20.39
CA GLY A 113 -27.00 -19.00 -19.48
C GLY A 113 -25.56 -19.24 -19.01
N GLN A 114 -24.47 -18.87 -19.71
CA GLN A 114 -23.12 -19.36 -19.33
C GLN A 114 -21.88 -18.41 -19.33
N PRO A 115 -21.87 -17.16 -19.85
CA PRO A 115 -20.64 -16.35 -19.87
C PRO A 115 -20.32 -15.62 -18.54
N LEU A 116 -21.29 -15.46 -17.63
CA LEU A 116 -21.11 -14.68 -16.39
C LEU A 116 -20.18 -15.33 -15.35
N HIS A 117 -20.05 -16.67 -15.35
CA HIS A 117 -19.33 -17.37 -14.28
C HIS A 117 -17.80 -17.32 -14.47
N GLU A 118 -17.33 -17.30 -15.72
CA GLU A 118 -15.89 -17.40 -16.02
C GLU A 118 -15.16 -16.07 -15.77
N GLY A 119 -15.73 -14.94 -16.21
CA GLY A 119 -15.21 -13.60 -15.90
C GLY A 119 -15.27 -13.29 -14.40
N ALA A 120 -16.31 -13.78 -13.70
CA ALA A 120 -16.46 -13.57 -12.25
C ALA A 120 -15.30 -14.20 -11.44
N ILE A 121 -14.75 -15.34 -11.88
CA ILE A 121 -13.60 -15.97 -11.22
C ILE A 121 -12.37 -15.06 -11.27
N PHE A 122 -12.10 -14.48 -12.44
CA PHE A 122 -10.97 -13.57 -12.62
C PHE A 122 -11.13 -12.29 -11.81
N HIS A 123 -12.30 -11.64 -11.89
CA HIS A 123 -12.58 -10.43 -11.10
C HIS A 123 -12.52 -10.70 -9.60
N GLY A 124 -13.08 -11.82 -9.13
CA GLY A 124 -12.99 -12.24 -7.74
C GLY A 124 -11.54 -12.44 -7.28
N TRP A 125 -10.71 -13.06 -8.11
CA TRP A 125 -9.28 -13.22 -7.82
C TRP A 125 -8.56 -11.86 -7.73
N VAL A 126 -8.78 -10.94 -8.69
CA VAL A 126 -8.16 -9.61 -8.66
C VAL A 126 -8.56 -8.83 -7.40
N LEU A 127 -9.86 -8.82 -7.06
CA LEU A 127 -10.37 -8.18 -5.85
C LEU A 127 -9.77 -8.77 -4.57
N GLN A 128 -9.60 -10.10 -4.53
CA GLN A 128 -8.92 -10.77 -3.44
C GLN A 128 -7.46 -10.29 -3.31
N LYS A 129 -6.71 -10.22 -4.43
CA LYS A 129 -5.31 -9.75 -4.41
C LYS A 129 -5.19 -8.29 -3.94
N VAL A 130 -6.10 -7.42 -4.38
CA VAL A 130 -6.17 -6.03 -3.91
C VAL A 130 -6.45 -5.98 -2.40
N SER A 131 -7.40 -6.78 -1.91
CA SER A 131 -7.74 -6.84 -0.49
C SER A 131 -6.57 -7.33 0.37
N GLU A 132 -5.84 -8.35 -0.11
CA GLU A 132 -4.63 -8.85 0.55
C GLU A 132 -3.55 -7.77 0.62
N PHE A 133 -3.31 -7.03 -0.47
CA PHE A 133 -2.38 -5.91 -0.50
C PHE A 133 -2.76 -4.81 0.50
N LEU A 134 -4.02 -4.39 0.53
CA LEU A 134 -4.50 -3.35 1.45
C LEU A 134 -4.31 -3.77 2.91
N ARG A 135 -4.50 -5.06 3.23
CA ARG A 135 -4.26 -5.60 4.57
C ARG A 135 -2.78 -5.56 4.96
N VAL A 136 -1.87 -5.86 4.04
CA VAL A 136 -0.41 -5.76 4.26
C VAL A 136 -0.03 -4.30 4.47
N LEU A 137 -0.50 -3.40 3.60
CA LEU A 137 -0.28 -1.96 3.71
C LEU A 137 -0.73 -1.42 5.07
N GLU A 138 -1.95 -1.75 5.51
CA GLU A 138 -2.44 -1.32 6.81
C GLU A 138 -1.62 -1.92 7.97
N GLY A 139 -1.18 -3.16 7.85
CA GLY A 139 -0.30 -3.82 8.83
C GLY A 139 1.03 -3.10 9.00
N ASP A 140 1.73 -2.80 7.91
CA ASP A 140 3.04 -2.15 7.96
C ASP A 140 2.96 -0.69 8.40
N LEU A 141 1.92 0.02 7.99
CA LEU A 141 1.66 1.38 8.46
C LEU A 141 1.47 1.42 9.98
N ARG A 142 0.73 0.45 10.55
CA ARG A 142 0.56 0.34 12.00
C ARG A 142 1.83 -0.04 12.75
N ARG A 143 2.78 -0.71 12.08
CA ARG A 143 4.09 -1.08 12.65
C ARG A 143 5.12 0.05 12.61
N GLY A 144 4.79 1.19 12.01
CA GLY A 144 5.69 2.36 11.97
C GLY A 144 6.30 2.66 10.60
N ALA A 145 5.75 2.15 9.49
CA ALA A 145 6.17 2.56 8.14
C ALA A 145 5.85 4.05 7.81
N GLY A 146 5.35 4.85 8.76
CA GLY A 146 4.80 6.19 8.56
C GLY A 146 5.81 7.33 8.40
N GLY A 147 7.12 7.09 8.47
CA GLY A 147 8.12 8.18 8.41
C GLY A 147 8.14 8.97 7.10
N ARG A 148 7.56 8.43 6.01
CA ARG A 148 7.44 9.10 4.68
C ARG A 148 6.09 8.75 4.02
N LEU A 149 5.00 9.10 4.71
CA LEU A 149 3.63 8.76 4.29
C LEU A 149 3.29 9.28 2.89
N ASP A 150 3.80 10.44 2.49
CA ASP A 150 3.60 11.04 1.16
C ASP A 150 4.18 10.19 0.04
N SER A 151 5.42 9.72 0.21
CA SER A 151 6.10 8.89 -0.77
C SER A 151 5.34 7.57 -0.96
N LEU A 152 4.98 6.94 0.17
CA LEU A 152 4.25 5.68 0.16
C LEU A 152 2.83 5.84 -0.42
N LEU A 153 2.12 6.91 -0.07
CA LEU A 153 0.82 7.25 -0.64
C LEU A 153 0.92 7.43 -2.15
N GLY A 154 1.92 8.19 -2.63
CA GLY A 154 2.17 8.40 -4.05
C GLY A 154 2.40 7.09 -4.81
N GLN A 155 3.21 6.19 -4.25
CA GLN A 155 3.45 4.85 -4.82
C GLN A 155 2.17 4.00 -4.86
N CYS A 156 1.38 3.98 -3.79
CA CYS A 156 0.12 3.25 -3.73
C CYS A 156 -0.93 3.82 -4.70
N MET A 157 -1.01 5.15 -4.81
CA MET A 157 -1.89 5.85 -5.75
C MET A 157 -1.52 5.53 -7.20
N TYR A 158 -0.23 5.51 -7.52
CA TYR A 158 0.24 5.13 -8.84
C TYR A 158 -0.06 3.66 -9.16
N PHE A 159 0.12 2.76 -8.19
CA PHE A 159 -0.26 1.36 -8.33
C PHE A 159 -1.77 1.22 -8.58
N GLY A 160 -2.61 1.88 -7.79
CA GLY A 160 -4.07 1.89 -7.99
C GLY A 160 -4.48 2.45 -9.36
N LEU A 161 -3.83 3.52 -9.81
CA LEU A 161 -4.03 4.09 -11.15
C LEU A 161 -3.63 3.11 -12.26
N SER A 162 -2.53 2.36 -12.12
CA SER A 162 -2.17 1.36 -13.13
C SER A 162 -3.21 0.24 -13.23
N PHE A 163 -3.91 -0.05 -12.13
CA PHE A 163 -4.95 -1.08 -12.07
C PHE A 163 -6.33 -0.59 -12.50
N SER A 164 -6.54 0.72 -12.67
CA SER A 164 -7.80 1.23 -13.24
C SER A 164 -8.01 0.76 -14.67
N ARG A 165 -6.92 0.58 -15.44
CA ARG A 165 -6.94 0.02 -16.80
C ARG A 165 -7.45 -1.42 -16.85
N VAL A 166 -7.42 -2.12 -15.72
CA VAL A 166 -7.92 -3.49 -15.59
C VAL A 166 -9.21 -3.57 -14.79
N GLY A 167 -9.87 -2.44 -14.54
CA GLY A 167 -11.16 -2.39 -13.82
C GLY A 167 -11.04 -2.61 -12.32
N ALA A 168 -9.85 -2.47 -11.74
CA ALA A 168 -9.57 -2.73 -10.32
C ALA A 168 -8.96 -1.51 -9.62
N ASP A 169 -9.53 -0.32 -9.84
CA ASP A 169 -9.09 0.89 -9.14
C ASP A 169 -9.44 0.82 -7.65
N PHE A 170 -8.43 0.82 -6.79
CA PHE A 170 -8.58 0.75 -5.34
C PHE A 170 -8.18 2.05 -4.62
N ARG A 171 -7.92 3.13 -5.35
CA ARG A 171 -7.46 4.40 -4.73
C ARG A 171 -8.44 4.96 -3.70
N GLY A 172 -9.74 4.75 -3.90
CA GLY A 172 -10.77 5.11 -2.93
C GLY A 172 -10.61 4.42 -1.56
N GLN A 173 -10.01 3.23 -1.53
CA GLN A 173 -9.75 2.47 -0.30
C GLN A 173 -8.45 2.89 0.40
N LEU A 174 -7.51 3.53 -0.31
CA LEU A 174 -6.27 4.04 0.28
C LEU A 174 -6.54 5.23 1.21
N ALA A 175 -7.42 6.14 0.80
CA ALA A 175 -7.71 7.37 1.54
C ALA A 175 -8.00 7.14 3.04
N PRO A 176 -8.96 6.29 3.45
CA PRO A 176 -9.24 6.06 4.86
C PRO A 176 -8.08 5.40 5.63
N ILE A 177 -7.24 4.58 4.97
CA ILE A 177 -6.07 3.95 5.60
C ILE A 177 -5.04 5.01 5.96
N PHE A 178 -4.65 5.84 5.00
CA PHE A 178 -3.67 6.91 5.21
C PHE A 178 -4.18 8.01 6.14
N GLN A 179 -5.47 8.34 6.08
CA GLN A 179 -6.11 9.27 7.04
C GLN A 179 -5.91 8.84 8.48
N ARG A 180 -6.20 7.57 8.79
CA ARG A 180 -6.07 7.04 10.16
C ARG A 180 -4.63 7.10 10.66
N VAL A 181 -3.66 6.80 9.80
CA VAL A 181 -2.24 6.80 10.17
C VAL A 181 -1.72 8.22 10.36
N ALA A 182 -2.07 9.13 9.46
CA ALA A 182 -1.70 10.55 9.58
C ALA A 182 -2.30 11.18 10.84
N LEU A 183 -3.57 10.89 11.17
CA LEU A 183 -4.20 11.38 12.39
C LEU A 183 -3.54 10.80 13.65
N ALA A 184 -3.24 9.50 13.66
CA ALA A 184 -2.57 8.86 14.78
C ALA A 184 -1.17 9.46 15.03
N ALA A 185 -0.39 9.63 13.96
CA ALA A 185 0.94 10.25 14.04
C ALA A 185 0.86 11.71 14.55
N PHE A 186 -0.11 12.49 14.06
CA PHE A 186 -0.33 13.84 14.54
C PHE A 186 -0.68 13.87 16.04
N ARG A 187 -1.63 13.04 16.48
CA ARG A 187 -2.03 12.96 17.89
C ARG A 187 -0.86 12.56 18.79
N GLN A 188 -0.06 11.60 18.35
CA GLN A 188 1.14 11.18 19.07
C GLN A 188 2.15 12.33 19.20
N ALA A 189 2.46 13.03 18.10
CA ALA A 189 3.40 14.15 18.13
C ALA A 189 2.91 15.32 19.01
N VAL A 190 1.60 15.58 19.03
CA VAL A 190 0.98 16.57 19.92
C VAL A 190 1.08 16.13 21.38
N GLU A 191 0.82 14.86 21.69
CA GLU A 191 0.95 14.33 23.05
C GLU A 191 2.40 14.45 23.55
N GLU A 192 3.37 14.01 22.75
CA GLU A 192 4.80 14.13 23.05
C GLU A 192 5.21 15.60 23.28
N ALA A 193 4.62 16.55 22.54
CA ALA A 193 4.84 17.97 22.75
C ALA A 193 4.31 18.45 24.12
N VAL A 194 3.12 17.99 24.53
CA VAL A 194 2.53 18.33 25.84
C VAL A 194 3.35 17.73 26.99
N GLU A 195 3.71 16.46 26.90
CA GLU A 195 4.54 15.78 27.91
C GLU A 195 5.87 16.50 28.10
N LYS A 196 6.57 16.81 27.00
CA LYS A 196 7.83 17.56 27.03
C LYS A 196 7.67 18.95 27.62
N PHE A 197 6.58 19.65 27.30
CA PHE A 197 6.29 20.95 27.92
C PHE A 197 6.14 20.84 29.44
N GLN A 198 5.40 19.84 29.92
CA GLN A 198 5.18 19.62 31.35
C GLN A 198 6.49 19.27 32.07
N GLU A 199 7.34 18.44 31.46
CA GLU A 199 8.67 18.14 31.98
C GLU A 199 9.56 19.38 32.08
N GLU A 200 9.62 20.18 31.02
CA GLU A 200 10.39 21.43 31.00
C GLU A 200 9.86 22.41 32.06
N MET A 201 8.54 22.53 32.22
CA MET A 201 7.91 23.39 33.21
C MET A 201 8.24 23.01 34.64
N ASN A 202 8.40 21.71 34.95
CA ASN A 202 8.80 21.24 36.28
C ASN A 202 10.21 21.71 36.69
N SER A 203 11.07 21.95 35.71
CA SER A 203 12.44 22.43 35.92
C SER A 203 12.59 23.94 35.69
N TYR A 204 11.55 24.59 35.16
CA TYR A 204 11.59 25.97 34.75
C TYR A 204 11.57 26.90 35.97
N THR A 205 12.62 27.69 36.12
CA THR A 205 12.70 28.79 37.08
C THR A 205 12.56 30.09 36.30
N LEU A 206 11.62 30.96 36.72
CA LEU A 206 11.49 32.33 36.23
C LEU A 206 12.69 33.17 36.70
N ILE A 207 13.88 32.87 36.19
CA ILE A 207 15.02 33.75 36.34
C ILE A 207 14.71 34.94 35.44
N SER A 208 14.60 36.13 36.03
CA SER A 208 14.57 37.39 35.27
C SER A 208 15.88 37.51 34.50
N ALA A 209 15.97 36.89 33.34
CA ALA A 209 17.07 37.10 32.42
C ALA A 209 17.01 38.59 32.02
N PRO A 210 18.13 39.32 32.09
CA PRO A 210 18.14 40.71 31.67
C PRO A 210 17.71 40.74 30.22
N ALA A 211 16.69 41.54 29.90
CA ALA A 211 16.11 41.72 28.56
C ALA A 211 17.17 41.51 27.47
N ALA A 212 17.26 40.28 26.95
CA ALA A 212 18.31 39.92 26.03
C ALA A 212 17.90 40.49 24.68
N LEU A 213 18.43 41.69 24.41
CA LEU A 213 18.34 42.42 23.15
C LEU A 213 16.91 42.77 22.70
N GLY A 214 16.28 43.64 23.48
CA GLY A 214 15.43 44.69 22.89
C GLY A 214 16.28 45.64 22.05
N SER A 215 16.69 45.23 20.84
CA SER A 215 17.17 46.13 19.79
C SER A 215 17.37 45.36 18.48
N GLY A 216 16.57 45.69 17.47
CA GLY A 216 17.02 45.62 16.08
C GLY A 216 16.60 44.42 15.25
N ALA A 217 15.30 44.18 15.13
CA ALA A 217 14.61 44.10 13.84
C ALA A 217 13.16 43.68 14.12
N ALA A 218 12.22 44.61 13.98
CA ALA A 218 10.91 44.20 13.51
C ALA A 218 11.16 43.55 12.15
N ALA A 219 11.28 42.22 12.11
CA ALA A 219 11.19 41.49 10.86
C ALA A 219 9.83 41.88 10.31
N VAL A 220 9.84 42.72 9.28
CA VAL A 220 8.64 43.11 8.56
C VAL A 220 8.16 41.80 7.94
N ALA A 221 7.24 41.12 8.64
CA ALA A 221 6.64 39.90 8.14
C ALA A 221 6.06 40.25 6.78
N ALA A 222 6.52 39.58 5.72
CA ALA A 222 5.88 39.69 4.43
C ALA A 222 4.38 39.41 4.62
N PRO A 223 3.46 40.11 3.93
CA PRO A 223 2.04 39.88 4.10
C PRO A 223 1.74 38.39 3.85
N GLY A 224 1.29 37.67 4.89
CA GLY A 224 1.04 36.23 4.86
C GLY A 224 2.12 35.33 5.49
N ALA A 225 3.23 35.87 5.98
CA ALA A 225 4.22 35.10 6.73
C ALA A 225 3.75 34.87 8.18
N LEU A 226 3.22 33.68 8.45
CA LEU A 226 2.91 33.20 9.79
C LEU A 226 4.22 32.90 10.54
N GLN A 227 4.81 33.92 11.16
CA GLN A 227 5.98 33.77 12.04
C GLN A 227 5.54 33.69 13.51
N PRO A 228 6.18 32.85 14.34
CA PRO A 228 5.90 32.79 15.77
C PRO A 228 6.21 34.13 16.46
N PRO A 229 5.40 34.59 17.43
CA PRO A 229 5.65 35.83 18.17
C PRO A 229 6.98 35.82 18.92
N MET A 230 7.80 36.86 18.73
CA MET A 230 9.13 36.95 19.37
C MET A 230 9.09 36.98 20.90
N VAL A 231 7.96 37.38 21.50
CA VAL A 231 7.73 37.34 22.96
C VAL A 231 7.82 35.92 23.54
N LEU A 232 7.64 34.89 22.72
CA LEU A 232 7.78 33.50 23.17
C LEU A 232 9.22 33.14 23.55
N LEU A 233 10.22 33.90 23.10
CA LEU A 233 11.63 33.68 23.48
C LEU A 233 11.87 33.94 24.97
N ASP A 234 11.02 34.75 25.62
CA ASP A 234 11.06 34.97 27.07
C ASP A 234 10.52 33.75 27.85
N PHE A 235 9.85 32.82 27.16
CA PHE A 235 9.23 31.62 27.71
C PHE A 235 9.70 30.35 26.98
N PRO A 236 10.94 29.87 27.23
CA PRO A 236 11.53 28.74 26.50
C PRO A 236 10.65 27.47 26.42
N PRO A 237 9.95 27.03 27.50
CA PRO A 237 9.07 25.87 27.40
C PRO A 237 7.94 26.05 26.38
N LEU A 238 7.32 27.23 26.37
CA LEU A 238 6.23 27.55 25.44
C LEU A 238 6.74 27.69 24.00
N ALA A 239 7.93 28.24 23.80
CA ALA A 239 8.59 28.26 22.49
C ALA A 239 8.88 26.84 21.98
N CYS A 240 9.37 25.94 22.84
CA CYS A 240 9.61 24.54 22.48
C CYS A 240 8.31 23.84 22.09
N PHE A 241 7.26 24.00 22.91
CA PHE A 241 5.93 23.46 22.62
C PHE A 241 5.39 23.90 21.26
N LEU A 242 5.43 25.20 20.96
CA LEU A 242 4.99 25.71 19.66
C LEU A 242 5.79 25.10 18.51
N ASN A 243 7.11 25.00 18.64
CA ASN A 243 7.97 24.41 17.61
C ASN A 243 7.60 22.94 17.36
N ASN A 244 7.32 22.15 18.42
CA ASN A 244 6.90 20.76 18.26
C ASN A 244 5.54 20.65 17.55
N LEU A 245 4.59 21.53 17.87
CA LEU A 245 3.31 21.60 17.14
C LEU A 245 3.52 21.95 15.66
N LEU A 246 4.41 22.90 15.34
CA LEU A 246 4.74 23.25 13.96
C LEU A 246 5.37 22.08 13.22
N VAL A 247 6.21 21.28 13.88
CA VAL A 247 6.76 20.02 13.32
C VAL A 247 5.62 19.04 13.02
N ALA A 248 4.70 18.80 13.97
CA ALA A 248 3.55 17.93 13.76
C ALA A 248 2.68 18.38 12.57
N PHE A 249 2.45 19.69 12.41
CA PHE A 249 1.73 20.24 11.26
C PHE A 249 2.51 20.11 9.94
N ASN A 250 3.82 20.26 9.96
CA ASN A 250 4.66 20.09 8.78
C ASN A 250 4.61 18.66 8.26
N ASP A 251 4.65 17.68 9.15
CA ASP A 251 4.54 16.25 8.82
C ASP A 251 3.13 15.92 8.31
N LEU A 252 2.09 16.43 9.00
CA LEU A 252 0.71 16.24 8.59
C LEU A 252 0.45 16.83 7.19
N ARG A 253 1.01 18.00 6.84
CA ARG A 253 0.79 18.69 5.57
C ARG A 253 1.03 17.80 4.35
N LEU A 254 2.00 16.90 4.44
CA LEU A 254 2.39 16.00 3.36
C LEU A 254 1.28 14.99 3.01
N CYS A 255 0.39 14.69 3.96
CA CYS A 255 -0.77 13.85 3.79
C CYS A 255 -1.91 14.35 4.71
N CYS A 256 -2.39 15.58 4.46
CA CYS A 256 -3.48 16.20 5.24
C CYS A 256 -4.81 16.21 4.46
N PRO A 257 -5.62 15.14 4.56
CA PRO A 257 -6.98 15.15 4.05
C PRO A 257 -7.81 16.19 4.79
N VAL A 258 -8.59 16.98 4.04
CA VAL A 258 -9.55 17.96 4.60
C VAL A 258 -10.51 17.31 5.60
N ALA A 259 -10.80 16.02 5.41
CA ALA A 259 -11.60 15.21 6.34
C ALA A 259 -11.05 15.18 7.78
N LEU A 260 -9.73 15.35 7.97
CA LEU A 260 -9.10 15.34 9.29
C LEU A 260 -9.17 16.70 10.01
N ALA A 261 -9.63 17.77 9.36
CA ALA A 261 -9.55 19.12 9.91
C ALA A 261 -10.19 19.22 11.31
N GLN A 262 -11.39 18.65 11.50
CA GLN A 262 -12.08 18.68 12.79
C GLN A 262 -11.33 17.89 13.87
N ASP A 263 -10.84 16.69 13.54
CA ASP A 263 -10.10 15.84 14.48
C ASP A 263 -8.76 16.47 14.89
N VAL A 264 -8.09 17.12 13.95
CA VAL A 264 -6.82 17.83 14.16
C VAL A 264 -7.04 19.07 15.01
N THR A 265 -8.09 19.85 14.73
CA THR A 265 -8.47 21.02 15.55
C THR A 265 -8.81 20.60 16.97
N ALA A 266 -9.63 19.57 17.17
CA ALA A 266 -9.98 19.08 18.49
C ALA A 266 -8.74 18.60 19.29
N GLY A 267 -7.81 17.91 18.63
CA GLY A 267 -6.55 17.50 19.25
C GLY A 267 -5.67 18.69 19.66
N LEU A 268 -5.63 19.75 18.85
CA LEU A 268 -4.90 20.97 19.18
C LEU A 268 -5.55 21.75 20.34
N GLU A 269 -6.88 21.85 20.36
CA GLU A 269 -7.62 22.52 21.43
C GLU A 269 -7.41 21.83 22.78
N ASP A 270 -7.44 20.49 22.81
CA ASP A 270 -7.13 19.70 24.01
C ASP A 270 -5.71 19.95 24.50
N ALA A 271 -4.73 19.88 23.60
CA ALA A 271 -3.32 20.13 23.93
C ALA A 271 -3.10 21.53 24.51
N LEU A 272 -3.70 22.55 23.89
CA LEU A 272 -3.65 23.93 24.41
C LEU A 272 -4.33 24.07 25.77
N GLY A 273 -5.40 23.32 26.03
CA GLY A 273 -6.07 23.28 27.33
C GLY A 273 -5.19 22.73 28.46
N ARG A 274 -4.29 21.80 28.14
CA ARG A 274 -3.37 21.14 29.09
C ARG A 274 -2.07 21.91 29.36
N VAL A 275 -1.81 22.95 28.57
CA VAL A 275 -0.61 23.81 28.62
C VAL A 275 -0.93 25.19 29.23
N ARG A 276 -2.18 25.39 29.69
CA ARG A 276 -2.63 26.59 30.42
C ARG A 276 -2.13 26.68 31.85
#